data_AF-A0A2N0KKX2-F1
#
_entry.id   AF-A0A2N0KKX2-F1
#
_cell.length_a   1.000
_cell.length_b   1.000
_cell.length_c   1.000
_cell.angle_alpha   90.00
_cell.angle_beta   90.00
_cell.angle_gamma   90.00
#
_symmetry.space_group_name_H-M   'P 1'
#
loop_
_entity.id
_entity.type
_entity.pdbx_description
1 polymer ?
#
loop_
_entity_poly.entity_id
_entity_poly.type
_entity_poly.pdbx_seq_one_letter_code
_entity_poly.pdbx_strand_id
1 'polypeptide(L)'
;MLEHNGLRWGYVFLKGAAYLSAEEFQSLMVQAVEMFLAGETERNVRSAEYEGRLYTERRYELIGTIGGQRFNADLETSRGHDNASFLVNEQTHGTGGSISVN
;
A
#
# COMPACT_ATOMS: atom_id res chain seq x y z
N MET A 1 -6.01 10.94 23.49
CA MET A 1 -6.07 10.53 22.08
C MET A 1 -6.45 11.79 21.31
N LEU A 2 -5.53 12.38 20.54
CA LEU A 2 -5.81 13.62 19.80
C LEU A 2 -6.63 13.25 18.57
N GLU A 3 -7.90 13.64 18.56
CA GLU A 3 -8.76 13.58 17.37
C GLU A 3 -8.21 14.56 16.33
N HIS A 4 -7.45 14.04 15.36
CA HIS A 4 -6.89 14.86 14.29
C HIS A 4 -7.91 15.07 13.15
N ASN A 5 -8.42 16.30 13.07
CA ASN A 5 -9.34 16.82 12.03
C ASN A 5 -8.59 17.39 10.80
N GLY A 6 -7.50 16.75 10.37
CA GLY A 6 -6.70 17.19 9.20
C GLY A 6 -7.06 16.44 7.90
N LEU A 7 -6.76 17.04 6.74
CA LEU A 7 -6.81 16.34 5.45
C LEU A 7 -5.81 15.18 5.47
N ARG A 8 -6.32 13.95 5.38
CA ARG A 8 -5.52 12.74 5.21
C ARG A 8 -5.31 12.49 3.73
N TRP A 9 -4.07 12.35 3.33
CA TRP A 9 -3.75 11.98 1.96
C TRP A 9 -2.51 11.08 1.94
N GLY A 10 -2.49 10.21 0.94
CA GLY A 10 -1.41 9.28 0.68
C GLY A 10 -1.30 9.06 -0.82
N TYR A 11 -0.24 8.40 -1.23
CA TYR A 11 0.01 8.03 -2.62
C TYR A 11 0.45 6.57 -2.63
N VAL A 12 0.27 5.88 -3.74
CA VAL A 12 0.71 4.50 -3.93
C VAL A 12 1.42 4.38 -5.28
N PHE A 13 2.68 3.96 -5.25
CA PHE A 13 3.48 3.67 -6.45
C PHE A 13 3.56 2.18 -6.67
N LEU A 14 3.25 1.71 -7.88
CA LEU A 14 3.48 0.34 -8.29
C LEU A 14 4.91 0.19 -8.84
N LYS A 15 5.67 -0.76 -8.29
CA LYS A 15 6.82 -1.32 -8.98
C LYS A 15 6.50 -2.76 -9.37
N GLY A 16 6.05 -2.96 -10.61
CA GLY A 16 5.72 -4.26 -11.18
C GLY A 16 4.28 -4.67 -10.93
N ALA A 17 3.50 -4.84 -11.98
CA ALA A 17 2.46 -5.86 -12.08
C ALA A 17 2.27 -6.03 -13.58
N ALA A 18 2.81 -7.10 -14.14
CA ALA A 18 2.79 -7.32 -15.58
C ALA A 18 1.41 -7.83 -16.06
N TYR A 19 0.65 -8.47 -15.18
CA TYR A 19 -0.51 -9.28 -15.56
C TYR A 19 -1.83 -8.82 -14.95
N LEU A 20 -1.82 -7.84 -14.05
CA LEU A 20 -3.03 -7.27 -13.47
C LEU A 20 -3.69 -6.22 -14.36
N SER A 21 -5.03 -6.25 -14.39
CA SER A 21 -5.81 -5.15 -14.93
C SER A 21 -5.79 -3.92 -14.00
N ALA A 22 -6.23 -2.76 -14.51
CA ALA A 22 -6.30 -1.54 -13.72
C ALA A 22 -7.27 -1.63 -12.52
N GLU A 23 -8.38 -2.36 -12.67
CA GLU A 23 -9.37 -2.56 -11.61
C GLU A 23 -8.81 -3.42 -10.47
N GLU A 24 -8.10 -4.48 -10.82
CA GLU A 24 -7.44 -5.38 -9.86
C GLU A 24 -6.30 -4.70 -9.13
N PHE A 25 -5.55 -3.89 -9.86
CA PHE A 25 -4.55 -3.01 -9.29
C PHE A 25 -5.16 -2.06 -8.25
N GLN A 26 -6.26 -1.40 -8.60
CA GLN A 26 -6.95 -0.50 -7.67
C GLN A 26 -7.46 -1.25 -6.43
N SER A 27 -7.97 -2.47 -6.60
CA SER A 27 -8.41 -3.31 -5.49
C SER A 27 -7.26 -3.67 -4.53
N LEU A 28 -6.10 -4.10 -5.04
CA LEU A 28 -4.93 -4.39 -4.21
C LEU A 28 -4.42 -3.14 -3.49
N MET A 29 -4.42 -2.00 -4.17
CA MET A 29 -4.03 -0.72 -3.58
C MET A 29 -4.93 -0.35 -2.39
N VAL A 30 -6.26 -0.49 -2.54
CA VAL A 30 -7.21 -0.24 -1.45
C VAL A 30 -6.92 -1.17 -0.27
N GLN A 31 -6.68 -2.45 -0.51
CA GLN A 31 -6.36 -3.39 0.56
C GLN A 31 -5.05 -3.04 1.28
N ALA A 32 -4.02 -2.55 0.59
CA ALA A 32 -2.78 -2.11 1.23
C ALA A 32 -3.01 -0.90 2.16
N VAL A 33 -3.87 0.03 1.75
CA VAL A 33 -4.26 1.17 2.59
C VAL A 33 -5.07 0.73 3.80
N GLU A 34 -6.03 -0.17 3.64
CA GLU A 34 -6.79 -0.74 4.75
C GLU A 34 -5.87 -1.44 5.77
N MET A 35 -4.93 -2.25 5.27
CA MET A 35 -3.94 -2.92 6.13
C MET A 35 -3.09 -1.91 6.89
N PHE A 36 -2.62 -0.85 6.21
CA PHE A 36 -1.87 0.22 6.86
C PHE A 36 -2.67 0.87 8.00
N LEU A 37 -3.92 1.26 7.74
CA LEU A 37 -4.79 1.89 8.74
C LEU A 37 -5.15 0.95 9.91
N ALA A 38 -5.27 -0.35 9.63
CA ALA A 38 -5.53 -1.36 10.65
C ALA A 38 -4.26 -1.84 11.40
N GLY A 39 -3.07 -1.42 10.96
CA GLY A 39 -1.79 -1.91 11.48
C GLY A 39 -1.50 -3.38 11.13
N GLU A 40 -2.18 -3.94 10.14
CA GLU A 40 -1.99 -5.31 9.66
C GLU A 40 -0.63 -5.45 8.94
N THR A 41 0.00 -6.62 9.09
CA THR A 41 1.31 -6.90 8.47
C THR A 41 1.23 -7.84 7.29
N GLU A 42 0.17 -8.66 7.20
CA GLU A 42 0.01 -9.68 6.18
C GLU A 42 -1.49 -9.98 5.98
N ARG A 43 -1.89 -10.17 4.72
CA ARG A 43 -3.25 -10.51 4.30
C ARG A 43 -3.19 -11.40 3.06
N ASN A 44 -3.94 -12.50 3.08
CA ASN A 44 -4.18 -13.27 1.85
C ASN A 44 -5.17 -12.52 0.97
N VAL A 45 -4.86 -12.37 -0.30
CA VAL A 45 -5.64 -11.60 -1.27
C VAL A 45 -6.02 -12.50 -2.44
N ARG A 46 -7.26 -12.33 -2.94
CA ARG A 46 -7.77 -13.14 -4.05
C ARG A 46 -8.79 -12.36 -4.87
N SER A 47 -8.68 -12.45 -6.19
CA SER A 47 -9.66 -11.97 -7.17
C SER A 47 -10.09 -13.12 -8.08
N ALA A 48 -10.77 -12.79 -9.18
CA ALA A 48 -11.03 -13.73 -10.27
C ALA A 48 -9.76 -14.10 -11.05
N GLU A 49 -8.78 -13.18 -11.19
CA GLU A 49 -7.58 -13.39 -12.03
C GLU A 49 -6.31 -13.74 -11.23
N TYR A 50 -6.31 -13.53 -9.91
CA TYR A 50 -5.15 -13.84 -9.08
C TYR A 50 -5.50 -14.38 -7.68
N GLU A 51 -4.53 -15.07 -7.08
CA GLU A 51 -4.48 -15.40 -5.65
C GLU A 51 -3.07 -15.10 -5.14
N GLY A 52 -2.94 -14.67 -3.89
CA GLY A 52 -1.62 -14.39 -3.35
C GLY A 52 -1.66 -13.77 -1.98
N ARG A 53 -0.59 -13.03 -1.68
CA ARG A 53 -0.36 -12.45 -0.37
C ARG A 53 0.11 -11.01 -0.49
N LEU A 54 -0.54 -10.13 0.26
CA LEU A 54 -0.12 -8.75 0.48
C LEU A 54 0.51 -8.65 1.87
N TYR A 55 1.70 -8.07 1.98
CA TYR A 55 2.45 -8.02 3.24
C TYR A 55 3.35 -6.79 3.33
N THR A 56 3.80 -6.49 4.55
CA THR A 56 4.71 -5.40 4.85
C THR A 56 5.66 -5.78 5.97
N GLU A 57 6.93 -5.42 5.82
CA GLU A 57 7.92 -5.52 6.89
C GLU A 57 7.93 -4.26 7.78
N ARG A 58 6.92 -3.38 7.63
CA ARG A 58 6.84 -2.04 8.26
C ARG A 58 8.08 -1.18 8.02
N ARG A 59 8.78 -1.43 6.91
CA ARG A 59 9.94 -0.64 6.49
C ARG A 59 9.45 0.62 5.80
N TYR A 60 9.99 1.76 6.21
CA TYR A 60 9.84 3.00 5.48
C TYR A 60 10.88 3.05 4.36
N GLU A 61 10.42 3.31 3.13
CA GLU A 61 11.28 3.45 1.96
C GLU A 61 11.04 4.78 1.27
N LEU A 62 12.06 5.26 0.54
CA LEU A 62 12.03 6.48 -0.26
C LEU A 62 12.16 6.14 -1.75
N ILE A 63 11.26 6.68 -2.56
CA ILE A 63 11.39 6.74 -4.02
C ILE A 63 11.48 8.22 -4.40
N GLY A 64 12.67 8.67 -4.78
CA GLY A 64 12.95 10.09 -4.99
C GLY A 64 12.76 10.88 -3.69
N THR A 65 11.88 11.89 -3.72
CA THR A 65 11.54 12.73 -2.55
C THR A 65 10.34 12.21 -1.76
N ILE A 66 9.79 11.07 -2.17
CA ILE A 66 8.52 10.58 -1.70
C ILE A 66 8.76 9.31 -0.87
N GLY A 67 8.31 9.28 0.39
CA GLY A 67 8.57 8.15 1.31
C GLY A 67 7.36 7.62 2.06
N GLY A 68 7.29 6.31 2.26
CA GLY A 68 6.16 5.64 2.89
C GLY A 68 6.50 4.24 3.35
N GLN A 69 5.60 3.62 4.11
CA GLN A 69 5.70 2.23 4.47
C GLN A 69 5.53 1.35 3.23
N ARG A 70 6.50 0.45 3.00
CA ARG A 70 6.45 -0.47 1.87
C ARG A 70 5.53 -1.64 2.14
N PHE A 71 4.65 -1.91 1.20
CA PHE A 71 3.91 -3.16 1.05
C PHE A 71 4.39 -3.87 -0.21
N ASN A 72 4.37 -5.20 -0.18
CA ASN A 72 4.63 -6.05 -1.33
C ASN A 72 3.45 -7.00 -1.51
N ALA A 73 3.12 -7.34 -2.74
CA ALA A 73 2.21 -8.41 -3.06
C ALA A 73 2.91 -9.44 -3.93
N ASP A 74 2.91 -10.70 -3.48
CA ASP A 74 3.33 -11.85 -4.28
C ASP A 74 2.05 -12.52 -4.79
N LEU A 75 1.90 -12.65 -6.11
CA LEU A 75 0.65 -13.03 -6.76
C LEU A 75 0.87 -14.16 -7.76
N GLU A 76 -0.06 -15.10 -7.76
CA GLU A 76 -0.19 -16.14 -8.79
C GLU A 76 -1.38 -15.82 -9.69
N THR A 77 -1.13 -15.72 -10.99
CA THR A 77 -2.15 -15.43 -12.00
C THR A 77 -2.24 -16.56 -13.02
N SER A 78 -3.29 -16.57 -13.83
CA SER A 78 -3.40 -17.50 -14.98
C SER A 78 -2.26 -17.35 -16.01
N ARG A 79 -1.53 -16.24 -15.98
CA ARG A 79 -0.42 -15.91 -16.89
C ARG A 79 0.96 -16.14 -16.25
N GLY A 80 0.99 -16.60 -15.01
CA GLY A 80 2.20 -16.84 -14.22
C GLY A 80 2.29 -15.95 -12.98
N HIS A 81 3.44 -16.02 -12.32
CA HIS A 81 3.73 -15.27 -11.11
C HIS A 81 3.92 -13.78 -11.40
N ASP A 82 3.34 -12.93 -10.56
CA ASP A 82 3.44 -11.47 -10.63
C ASP A 82 3.77 -10.90 -9.26
N ASN A 83 4.47 -9.77 -9.23
CA ASN A 83 4.88 -9.12 -7.99
C ASN A 83 4.61 -7.64 -8.06
N ALA A 84 3.97 -7.12 -7.01
CA ALA A 84 3.73 -5.69 -6.82
C ALA A 84 4.41 -5.15 -5.57
N SER A 85 4.80 -3.89 -5.62
CA SER A 85 5.23 -3.13 -4.44
C SER A 85 4.47 -1.81 -4.40
N PHE A 86 4.11 -1.39 -3.19
CA PHE A 86 3.36 -0.17 -2.89
C PHE A 86 4.10 0.59 -1.79
N LEU A 87 4.12 1.93 -1.87
CA LEU A 87 4.43 2.77 -0.71
C LEU A 87 3.11 3.33 -0.20
N VAL A 88 2.86 3.23 1.10
CA VAL A 88 1.69 3.82 1.75
C VAL A 88 2.20 4.82 2.79
N ASN A 89 1.77 6.06 2.69
CA ASN A 89 2.10 7.10 3.67
C ASN A 89 0.81 7.83 4.04
N GLU A 90 0.64 8.13 5.33
CA GLU A 90 -0.37 9.07 5.81
C GLU A 90 0.32 10.36 6.23
N GLN A 91 -0.03 11.48 5.57
CA GLN A 91 0.34 12.80 6.04
C GLN A 91 -0.86 13.47 6.70
N THR A 92 -0.63 14.05 7.88
CA THR A 92 -1.58 14.96 8.52
C THR A 92 -1.06 16.40 8.42
N HIS A 93 -1.85 17.32 7.88
CA HIS A 93 -1.55 18.74 7.94
C HIS A 93 -2.15 19.32 9.24
N GLY A 94 -1.28 19.61 10.22
CA GLY A 94 -1.60 20.41 11.40
C GLY A 94 -0.61 21.57 11.48
N THR A 95 -1.03 22.72 12.02
CA THR A 95 -0.21 23.93 12.19
C THR A 95 1.19 23.59 12.74
N GLY A 96 2.18 23.51 11.85
CA GLY A 96 3.56 23.18 12.16
C GLY A 96 3.99 21.77 11.73
N GLY A 97 4.24 21.58 10.43
CA GLY A 97 4.98 20.43 9.90
C GLY A 97 4.16 19.19 9.58
N SER A 98 4.48 18.55 8.45
CA SER A 98 3.98 17.23 8.06
C SER A 98 4.55 16.18 9.01
N ILE A 99 3.74 15.63 9.91
CA ILE A 99 4.15 14.56 10.82
C ILE A 99 3.72 13.22 10.20
N SER A 100 4.69 12.38 9.88
CA SER A 100 4.49 10.95 9.60
C SER A 100 4.38 10.25 10.95
N VAL A 101 3.19 9.71 11.27
CA VAL A 101 3.03 8.83 12.42
C VAL A 101 3.42 7.41 11.99
N ASN A 102 4.48 6.88 12.61
CA ASN A 102 4.87 5.47 12.53
C ASN A 102 3.77 4.56 13.11
#